data_AF-A0A147K6P5-F1
#
_entry.id   AF-A0A147K6P5-F1
#
_cell.length_a   1.000
_cell.length_b   1.000
_cell.length_c   1.000
_cell.angle_alpha   90.00
_cell.angle_beta   90.00
_cell.angle_gamma   90.00
#
_symmetry.space_group_name_H-M   'P 1'
#
loop_
_entity.id
_entity.type
_entity.pdbx_description
1 polymer ?
#
loop_
_entity_poly.entity_id
_entity_poly.type
_entity_poly.pdbx_seq_one_letter_code
_entity_poly.pdbx_strand_id
1 'polypeptide(L)'
;MAQLIKLEDYMSRYATNMYKYPTQFVRLKKQQWERLMHEYENGTLVEVEDKEEVVENEGIKEKFKNVFKRQRKEEVLFDFQSIVPKTETFNFQPSFTITPSSLEDLKRMFLDQLYNTQLKWASSSLLEKSFINPGYYTDPNLKYFLQRFPDTFFVLYKPIFLLKKAPIELETLLITPSEVICLSILEGRENAAYIADANERFWIQKSEGEDKRFLSPLVGLNRTESIVSTILKANESAIPVKKLLLSRTGYIDFPMSPYHVQLVDKRNYEEWFQQMRNYRSPLKNQQIKAAVSLLDYCQTTSVKRLEWEDTNSITGQEED
;
A
#
# COMPACT_ATOMS: atom_id res chain seq x y z
N MET A 1 -4.63 1.38 -9.23
CA MET A 1 -4.45 1.25 -7.78
C MET A 1 -2.99 1.04 -7.49
N ALA A 2 -2.33 2.02 -6.88
CA ALA A 2 -0.95 1.97 -6.38
C ALA A 2 -0.78 0.86 -5.34
N GLN A 3 0.47 0.52 -5.02
CA GLN A 3 0.78 -0.58 -4.11
C GLN A 3 1.25 -0.05 -2.75
N LEU A 4 0.54 -0.40 -1.69
CA LEU A 4 0.98 -0.15 -0.31
C LEU A 4 2.11 -1.10 0.05
N ILE A 5 3.32 -0.57 0.20
CA ILE A 5 4.52 -1.36 0.51
C ILE A 5 4.96 -1.24 1.97
N LYS A 6 4.54 -0.19 2.69
CA LYS A 6 4.74 -0.05 4.14
C LYS A 6 3.61 0.78 4.75
N LEU A 7 3.17 0.38 5.94
CA LEU A 7 2.22 1.12 6.78
C LEU A 7 2.83 1.20 8.20
N GLU A 8 3.07 2.41 8.70
CA GLU A 8 3.67 2.65 10.02
C GLU A 8 4.91 1.76 10.30
N ASP A 9 4.89 1.02 11.41
CA ASP A 9 5.85 -0.02 11.78
C ASP A 9 5.29 -1.45 11.57
N TYR A 10 4.20 -1.62 10.82
CA TYR A 10 3.63 -2.95 10.59
C TYR A 10 4.50 -3.80 9.67
N MET A 11 4.37 -5.12 9.81
CA MET A 11 5.01 -6.11 8.95
C MET A 11 4.55 -5.95 7.50
N SER A 12 5.46 -6.01 6.54
CA SER A 12 5.10 -5.95 5.12
C SER A 12 5.69 -7.11 4.34
N ARG A 13 4.87 -7.77 3.51
CA ARG A 13 5.36 -8.79 2.55
C ARG A 13 6.40 -8.21 1.60
N TYR A 14 6.23 -6.94 1.22
CA TYR A 14 7.17 -6.25 0.35
C TYR A 14 8.54 -6.07 1.00
N ALA A 15 8.60 -5.93 2.33
CA ALA A 15 9.87 -5.90 3.06
C ALA A 15 10.60 -7.25 2.99
N THR A 16 9.87 -8.38 2.90
CA THR A 16 10.48 -9.69 2.70
C THR A 16 11.08 -9.88 1.30
N ASN A 17 10.38 -9.45 0.25
CA ASN A 17 10.90 -9.53 -1.12
C ASN A 17 10.27 -8.52 -2.09
N MET A 18 10.88 -7.33 -2.18
CA MET A 18 10.40 -6.25 -3.03
C MET A 18 10.55 -6.53 -4.54
N TYR A 19 11.36 -7.51 -4.95
CA TYR A 19 11.49 -7.89 -6.37
C TYR A 19 10.39 -8.84 -6.86
N LYS A 20 9.73 -9.54 -5.93
CA LYS A 20 8.73 -10.57 -6.24
C LYS A 20 7.29 -10.05 -6.11
N TYR A 21 6.97 -9.43 -4.97
CA TYR A 21 5.59 -9.09 -4.64
C TYR A 21 4.93 -8.05 -5.55
N PRO A 22 5.64 -7.04 -6.12
CA PRO A 22 5.00 -6.11 -7.03
C PRO A 22 4.40 -6.76 -8.28
N THR A 23 5.13 -7.66 -8.93
CA THR A 23 4.63 -8.38 -10.10
C THR A 23 3.49 -9.34 -9.73
N GLN A 24 3.57 -9.98 -8.56
CA GLN A 24 2.51 -10.84 -8.06
C GLN A 24 1.21 -10.07 -7.79
N PHE A 25 1.31 -8.87 -7.21
CA PHE A 25 0.16 -8.02 -6.97
C PHE A 25 -0.54 -7.62 -8.27
N VAL A 26 0.23 -7.18 -9.28
CA VAL A 26 -0.32 -6.81 -10.59
C VAL A 26 -1.03 -8.00 -11.25
N ARG A 27 -0.42 -9.20 -11.18
CA ARG A 27 -1.01 -10.43 -11.72
C ARG A 27 -2.29 -10.83 -10.99
N LEU A 28 -2.25 -10.84 -9.65
CA LEU A 28 -3.40 -11.18 -8.81
C LEU A 28 -4.57 -10.22 -9.10
N LYS A 29 -4.32 -8.91 -9.12
CA LYS A 29 -5.32 -7.91 -9.48
C LYS A 29 -5.97 -8.20 -10.84
N LYS A 30 -5.17 -8.50 -11.87
CA LYS A 30 -5.68 -8.80 -13.22
C LYS A 30 -6.55 -10.06 -13.23
N GLN A 31 -6.07 -11.15 -12.63
CA GLN A 31 -6.82 -12.40 -12.55
C GLN A 31 -8.14 -12.26 -11.79
N GLN A 32 -8.13 -11.54 -10.66
CA GLN A 32 -9.35 -11.32 -9.88
C GLN A 32 -10.36 -10.44 -10.63
N TRP A 33 -9.89 -9.41 -11.34
CA TRP A 33 -10.75 -8.58 -12.16
C TRP A 33 -11.38 -9.35 -13.32
N GLU A 34 -10.60 -10.18 -14.02
CA GLU A 34 -11.09 -11.03 -15.11
C GLU A 34 -12.14 -12.04 -14.62
N ARG A 35 -11.86 -12.69 -13.48
CA ARG A 35 -12.81 -13.60 -12.84
C ARG A 35 -14.10 -12.89 -12.46
N LEU A 36 -14.00 -11.73 -11.82
CA LEU A 36 -15.15 -10.96 -11.38
C LEU A 36 -16.01 -10.47 -12.55
N MET A 37 -15.38 -10.01 -13.65
CA MET A 37 -16.11 -9.63 -14.85
C MET A 37 -16.83 -10.82 -15.48
N HIS A 38 -16.19 -11.99 -15.53
CA HIS A 38 -16.83 -13.21 -16.04
C HIS A 38 -18.02 -13.64 -15.16
N GLU A 39 -17.92 -13.53 -13.83
CA GLU A 39 -19.02 -13.82 -12.92
C GLU A 39 -20.19 -12.82 -13.06
N TYR A 40 -19.88 -11.53 -13.28
CA TYR A 40 -20.88 -10.49 -13.54
C TYR A 40 -21.60 -10.68 -14.89
N GLU A 41 -20.86 -10.96 -15.97
CA GLU A 41 -21.42 -11.19 -17.31
C GLU A 41 -22.32 -12.43 -17.36
N ASN A 42 -21.98 -13.47 -16.61
CA ASN A 42 -22.78 -14.70 -16.51
C ASN A 42 -23.89 -14.64 -15.46
N GLY A 43 -24.07 -13.51 -14.77
CA GLY A 43 -25.09 -13.34 -13.72
C GLY A 43 -24.93 -14.30 -12.55
N THR A 44 -23.73 -14.85 -12.32
CA THR A 44 -23.44 -15.86 -11.30
C THR A 44 -22.77 -15.26 -10.06
N LEU A 45 -22.96 -13.96 -9.82
CA LEU A 45 -22.45 -13.33 -8.60
C LEU A 45 -23.17 -13.95 -7.40
N VAL A 46 -22.48 -14.85 -6.70
CA VAL A 46 -22.98 -15.52 -5.51
C VAL A 46 -22.93 -14.54 -4.34
N GLU A 47 -24.08 -14.30 -3.73
CA GLU A 47 -24.16 -13.65 -2.42
C GLU A 47 -23.48 -14.54 -1.37
N VAL A 48 -22.52 -13.99 -0.63
CA VAL A 48 -22.03 -14.62 0.58
C VAL A 48 -22.68 -13.85 1.73
N GLU A 49 -23.66 -14.48 2.39
CA GLU A 49 -24.07 -14.03 3.73
C GLU A 49 -22.83 -14.07 4.62
N ASP A 50 -22.53 -12.97 5.32
CA ASP A 50 -21.47 -12.89 6.33
C ASP A 50 -21.75 -13.92 7.44
N LYS A 51 -21.35 -15.17 7.22
CA LYS A 51 -21.03 -16.08 8.30
C LYS A 51 -19.60 -15.79 8.66
N GLU A 52 -19.41 -15.16 9.82
CA GLU A 52 -18.18 -15.28 10.58
C GLU A 52 -17.92 -16.78 10.78
N GLU A 53 -17.21 -17.40 9.84
CA GLU A 53 -16.58 -18.70 10.07
C GLU A 53 -15.48 -18.46 11.09
N VAL A 54 -15.86 -18.60 12.36
CA VAL A 54 -14.97 -19.15 13.37
C VAL A 54 -14.46 -20.46 12.77
N VAL A 55 -13.22 -20.45 12.28
CA VAL A 55 -12.54 -21.65 11.82
C VAL A 55 -12.29 -22.51 13.04
N GLU A 56 -13.29 -23.32 13.37
CA GLU A 56 -13.17 -24.44 14.28
C GLU A 56 -12.43 -25.55 13.52
N ASN A 57 -11.26 -25.91 14.01
CA ASN A 57 -10.41 -26.94 13.45
C ASN A 57 -11.11 -28.31 13.52
N GLU A 58 -11.70 -28.77 12.43
CA GLU A 58 -12.01 -30.18 12.27
C GLU A 58 -11.69 -30.71 10.85
N GLY A 59 -10.68 -31.60 10.80
CA GLY A 59 -10.74 -32.80 9.98
C GLY A 59 -10.64 -32.66 8.46
N ILE A 60 -9.46 -32.36 7.93
CA ILE A 60 -9.15 -32.63 6.51
C ILE A 60 -8.89 -34.13 6.33
N LYS A 61 -9.96 -34.90 6.09
CA LYS A 61 -9.86 -36.21 5.45
C LYS A 61 -10.94 -36.34 4.38
N GLU A 62 -10.49 -36.88 3.24
CA GLU A 62 -11.28 -37.39 2.11
C GLU A 62 -11.93 -36.34 1.22
N LYS A 63 -11.28 -36.08 0.05
CA LYS A 63 -11.91 -36.07 -1.29
C LYS A 63 -10.93 -35.58 -2.37
N PHE A 64 -10.04 -36.45 -2.84
CA PHE A 64 -9.48 -36.34 -4.19
C PHE A 64 -9.14 -37.73 -4.73
N LYS A 65 -10.16 -38.40 -5.30
CA LYS A 65 -9.98 -39.47 -6.28
C LYS A 65 -10.58 -39.01 -7.59
N ASN A 66 -9.88 -39.35 -8.68
CA ASN A 66 -10.15 -39.08 -10.10
C ASN A 66 -9.63 -37.68 -10.51
N VAL A 67 -8.67 -37.56 -11.43
CA VAL A 67 -8.76 -37.98 -12.83
C VAL A 67 -7.39 -38.38 -13.39
N PHE A 68 -7.36 -39.45 -14.19
CA PHE A 68 -6.17 -40.05 -14.80
C PHE A 68 -6.17 -39.83 -16.32
N LYS A 69 -5.01 -39.37 -16.84
CA LYS A 69 -4.42 -39.50 -18.19
C LYS A 69 -5.18 -38.99 -19.44
N ARG A 70 -4.49 -38.15 -20.23
CA ARG A 70 -3.74 -38.57 -21.45
C ARG A 70 -2.82 -37.46 -22.00
N GLN A 71 -1.62 -37.84 -22.45
CA GLN A 71 -0.52 -36.98 -22.93
C GLN A 71 -0.64 -36.57 -24.42
N ARG A 72 -0.06 -35.41 -24.79
CA ARG A 72 0.82 -35.26 -25.97
C ARG A 72 1.72 -34.00 -25.86
N LYS A 73 3.03 -34.20 -26.11
CA LYS A 73 4.15 -33.23 -26.29
C LYS A 73 3.84 -32.18 -27.39
N GLU A 74 4.42 -30.99 -27.50
CA GLU A 74 5.69 -30.39 -27.04
C GLU A 74 5.61 -28.87 -27.29
N GLU A 75 6.04 -28.02 -26.35
CA GLU A 75 6.82 -26.79 -26.57
C GLU A 75 7.25 -26.28 -25.20
N VAL A 76 8.57 -26.24 -24.96
CA VAL A 76 9.16 -25.94 -23.66
C VAL A 76 9.12 -24.43 -23.44
N LEU A 77 7.99 -23.92 -22.94
CA LEU A 77 7.99 -22.71 -22.12
C LEU A 77 8.28 -23.13 -20.68
N PHE A 78 9.32 -22.57 -20.08
CA PHE A 78 9.62 -22.71 -18.66
C PHE A 78 8.35 -22.41 -17.84
N ASP A 79 7.75 -23.45 -17.26
CA ASP A 79 6.52 -23.36 -16.49
C ASP A 79 6.80 -22.82 -15.09
N PHE A 80 6.74 -21.50 -14.95
CA PHE A 80 6.86 -20.78 -13.68
C PHE A 80 5.63 -20.97 -12.75
N GLN A 81 4.64 -21.83 -13.09
CA GLN A 81 3.56 -22.19 -12.16
C GLN A 81 4.05 -23.03 -10.96
N SER A 82 5.23 -23.62 -11.05
CA SER A 82 5.81 -24.48 -10.00
C SER A 82 6.43 -23.72 -8.82
N ILE A 83 6.57 -22.39 -8.88
CA ILE A 83 7.16 -21.56 -7.81
C ILE A 83 6.08 -20.87 -6.94
N VAL A 84 4.80 -21.13 -7.21
CA VAL A 84 3.71 -20.72 -6.31
C VAL A 84 3.39 -21.91 -5.41
N PRO A 85 3.70 -21.87 -4.10
CA PRO A 85 3.22 -22.90 -3.20
C PRO A 85 1.69 -22.98 -3.31
N LYS A 86 1.18 -24.18 -3.64
CA LYS A 86 -0.26 -24.49 -3.81
C LYS A 86 -1.10 -24.26 -2.55
N THR A 87 -0.49 -23.88 -1.44
CA THR A 87 -1.12 -23.62 -0.14
C THR A 87 -1.58 -22.17 0.07
N GLU A 88 -1.15 -21.21 -0.77
CA GLU A 88 -1.65 -19.82 -0.71
C GLU A 88 -2.55 -19.48 -1.89
N THR A 89 -3.59 -20.28 -2.14
CA THR A 89 -4.81 -19.67 -2.68
C THR A 89 -5.32 -18.76 -1.58
N PHE A 90 -4.94 -17.47 -1.62
CA PHE A 90 -5.79 -16.46 -1.02
C PHE A 90 -7.18 -16.72 -1.59
N ASN A 91 -8.06 -17.25 -0.75
CA ASN A 91 -9.47 -17.36 -1.07
C ASN A 91 -9.98 -15.93 -1.17
N PHE A 92 -9.79 -15.35 -2.35
CA PHE A 92 -10.59 -14.23 -2.82
C PHE A 92 -11.96 -14.82 -3.03
N GLN A 93 -12.70 -14.91 -1.93
CA GLN A 93 -14.14 -14.90 -1.98
C GLN A 93 -14.50 -13.42 -2.12
N PRO A 94 -15.07 -13.01 -3.24
CA PRO A 94 -15.69 -11.71 -3.33
C PRO A 94 -16.82 -11.67 -2.29
N SER A 95 -16.55 -11.11 -1.11
CA SER A 95 -17.58 -10.89 -0.09
C SER A 95 -18.34 -9.63 -0.49
N PHE A 96 -19.29 -9.78 -1.40
CA PHE A 96 -20.15 -8.68 -1.80
C PHE A 96 -21.41 -8.68 -0.94
N THR A 97 -21.50 -7.70 -0.04
CA THR A 97 -22.71 -7.47 0.78
C THR A 97 -23.88 -6.92 -0.03
N ILE A 98 -23.63 -6.49 -1.28
CA ILE A 98 -24.59 -5.83 -2.17
C ILE A 98 -24.37 -6.35 -3.59
N THR A 99 -25.43 -6.73 -4.30
CA THR A 99 -25.33 -7.02 -5.73
C THR A 99 -25.03 -5.74 -6.51
N PRO A 100 -23.95 -5.67 -7.32
CA PRO A 100 -23.64 -4.49 -8.10
C PRO A 100 -24.72 -4.27 -9.17
N SER A 101 -25.38 -3.11 -9.13
CA SER A 101 -26.40 -2.71 -10.11
C SER A 101 -25.80 -2.13 -11.40
N SER A 102 -24.51 -1.77 -11.37
CA SER A 102 -23.76 -1.18 -12.49
C SER A 102 -22.31 -1.66 -12.51
N LEU A 103 -21.69 -1.64 -13.69
CA LEU A 103 -20.25 -1.90 -13.89
C LEU A 103 -19.39 -0.95 -13.05
N GLU A 104 -19.82 0.30 -12.87
CA GLU A 104 -19.10 1.26 -12.02
C GLU A 104 -19.11 0.85 -10.55
N ASP A 105 -20.21 0.29 -10.07
CA ASP A 105 -20.31 -0.20 -8.69
C ASP A 105 -19.49 -1.48 -8.51
N LEU A 106 -19.50 -2.39 -9.48
CA LEU A 106 -18.59 -3.54 -9.51
C LEU A 106 -17.12 -3.12 -9.39
N LYS A 107 -16.71 -2.06 -10.11
CA LYS A 107 -15.36 -1.49 -10.01
C LYS A 107 -15.06 -0.94 -8.61
N ARG A 108 -16.00 -0.19 -8.01
CA ARG A 108 -15.82 0.36 -6.66
C ARG A 108 -15.65 -0.76 -5.64
N MET A 109 -16.52 -1.75 -5.68
CA MET A 109 -16.48 -2.91 -4.79
C MET A 109 -15.18 -3.69 -4.95
N PHE A 110 -14.72 -3.92 -6.18
CA PHE A 110 -13.43 -4.54 -6.45
C PHE A 110 -12.26 -3.75 -5.85
N LEU A 111 -12.25 -2.42 -6.02
CA LEU A 111 -11.18 -1.58 -5.48
C LEU A 111 -11.18 -1.56 -3.95
N ASP A 112 -12.35 -1.66 -3.32
CA ASP A 112 -12.49 -1.71 -1.86
C ASP A 112 -12.01 -3.05 -1.30
N GLN A 113 -12.33 -4.15 -1.98
CA GLN A 113 -11.78 -5.46 -1.62
C GLN A 113 -10.27 -5.54 -1.83
N LEU A 114 -9.77 -4.93 -2.91
CA LEU A 114 -8.33 -4.87 -3.19
C LEU A 114 -7.59 -4.01 -2.16
N TYR A 115 -8.21 -2.94 -1.67
CA TYR A 115 -7.73 -2.13 -0.55
C TYR A 115 -7.54 -2.97 0.72
N ASN A 116 -8.55 -3.74 1.11
CA ASN A 116 -8.45 -4.65 2.24
C ASN A 116 -7.34 -5.70 2.07
N THR A 117 -7.17 -6.21 0.85
CA THR A 117 -6.08 -7.15 0.53
C THR A 117 -4.71 -6.50 0.68
N GLN A 118 -4.55 -5.25 0.24
CA GLN A 118 -3.30 -4.52 0.42
C GLN A 118 -2.99 -4.23 1.89
N LEU A 119 -3.99 -3.87 2.70
CA LEU A 119 -3.81 -3.71 4.16
C LEU A 119 -3.33 -5.03 4.80
N LYS A 120 -3.90 -6.17 4.41
CA LYS A 120 -3.42 -7.49 4.86
C LYS A 120 -1.97 -7.77 4.43
N TRP A 121 -1.58 -7.38 3.22
CA TRP A 121 -0.20 -7.55 2.74
C TRP A 121 0.81 -6.62 3.42
N ALA A 122 0.36 -5.43 3.80
CA ALA A 122 1.15 -4.42 4.51
C ALA A 122 1.10 -4.58 6.05
N SER A 123 0.52 -5.67 6.55
CA SER A 123 0.46 -5.99 7.99
C SER A 123 0.80 -7.45 8.33
N SER A 124 1.01 -8.33 7.35
CA SER A 124 1.24 -9.74 7.62
C SER A 124 2.19 -10.38 6.63
N SER A 125 3.08 -11.23 7.15
CA SER A 125 3.92 -12.13 6.37
C SER A 125 3.43 -13.58 6.53
N LEU A 126 4.17 -14.54 5.97
CA LEU A 126 3.94 -15.98 6.17
C LEU A 126 4.00 -16.37 7.65
N LEU A 127 4.95 -15.80 8.39
CA LEU A 127 5.29 -16.22 9.76
C LEU A 127 4.82 -15.24 10.82
N GLU A 128 4.57 -13.98 10.44
CA GLU A 128 4.35 -12.89 11.38
C GLU A 128 3.10 -12.08 11.00
N LYS A 129 2.47 -11.47 12.00
CA LYS A 129 1.34 -10.56 11.83
C LYS A 129 1.48 -9.36 12.76
N SER A 130 1.07 -8.21 12.26
CA SER A 130 0.89 -6.97 13.03
C SER A 130 -0.60 -6.71 13.16
N PHE A 131 -1.03 -6.23 14.33
CA PHE A 131 -2.42 -5.85 14.55
C PHE A 131 -2.66 -4.44 14.00
N ILE A 132 -3.45 -4.35 12.94
CA ILE A 132 -3.75 -3.07 12.28
C ILE A 132 -4.74 -2.28 13.14
N ASN A 133 -4.49 -0.98 13.31
CA ASN A 133 -5.50 -0.08 13.85
C ASN A 133 -6.74 -0.02 12.92
N PRO A 134 -7.96 -0.30 13.41
CA PRO A 134 -9.20 -0.24 12.62
C PRO A 134 -9.39 1.07 11.83
N GLY A 135 -8.85 2.20 12.31
CA GLY A 135 -8.92 3.48 11.62
C GLY A 135 -8.36 3.46 10.19
N TYR A 136 -7.39 2.58 9.89
CA TYR A 136 -6.81 2.45 8.56
C TYR A 136 -7.76 1.85 7.52
N TYR A 137 -8.75 1.08 7.93
CA TYR A 137 -9.76 0.55 6.98
C TYR A 137 -10.65 1.67 6.42
N THR A 138 -10.83 2.75 7.18
CA THR A 138 -11.69 3.88 6.84
C THR A 138 -10.92 5.15 6.47
N ASP A 139 -9.58 5.12 6.49
CA ASP A 139 -8.76 6.30 6.22
C ASP A 139 -8.95 6.78 4.76
N PRO A 140 -9.52 7.99 4.55
CA PRO A 140 -9.79 8.50 3.22
C PRO A 140 -8.52 8.86 2.45
N ASN A 141 -7.42 9.20 3.13
CA ASN A 141 -6.17 9.60 2.51
C ASN A 141 -5.42 8.39 1.99
N LEU A 142 -5.31 7.36 2.81
CA LEU A 142 -4.73 6.09 2.38
C LEU A 142 -5.51 5.49 1.22
N LYS A 143 -6.85 5.45 1.31
CA LYS A 143 -7.72 4.98 0.22
C LYS A 143 -7.54 5.80 -1.06
N TYR A 144 -7.42 7.13 -0.93
CA TYR A 144 -7.16 8.03 -2.05
C TYR A 144 -5.85 7.71 -2.78
N PHE A 145 -4.71 7.63 -2.07
CA PHE A 145 -3.41 7.35 -2.71
C PHE A 145 -3.41 5.99 -3.40
N LEU A 146 -3.99 4.98 -2.75
CA LEU A 146 -3.99 3.65 -3.31
C LEU A 146 -4.91 3.57 -4.52
N GLN A 147 -6.18 3.94 -4.40
CA GLN A 147 -7.16 3.69 -5.48
C GLN A 147 -6.97 4.58 -6.70
N ARG A 148 -6.51 5.83 -6.51
CA ARG A 148 -6.50 6.83 -7.60
C ARG A 148 -5.23 6.82 -8.46
N PHE A 149 -4.12 6.30 -7.95
CA PHE A 149 -2.85 6.25 -8.67
C PHE A 149 -2.60 4.88 -9.36
N PRO A 150 -1.72 4.83 -10.38
CA PRO A 150 -1.41 3.59 -11.09
C PRO A 150 -0.68 2.59 -10.19
N ASP A 151 -0.79 1.31 -10.54
CA ASP A 151 -0.13 0.18 -9.85
C ASP A 151 1.39 0.16 -9.99
N THR A 152 1.96 1.10 -10.75
CA THR A 152 3.41 1.31 -10.82
C THR A 152 3.92 2.16 -9.66
N PHE A 153 3.06 2.75 -8.84
CA PHE A 153 3.47 3.59 -7.72
C PHE A 153 3.55 2.74 -6.45
N PHE A 154 4.58 2.99 -5.64
CA PHE A 154 4.69 2.41 -4.31
C PHE A 154 4.41 3.46 -3.25
N VAL A 155 3.64 3.09 -2.22
CA VAL A 155 3.24 3.96 -1.13
C VAL A 155 3.83 3.43 0.17
N LEU A 156 4.59 4.27 0.88
CA LEU A 156 4.89 4.07 2.29
C LEU A 156 4.06 5.09 3.07
N TYR A 157 3.05 4.62 3.78
CA TYR A 157 2.16 5.51 4.53
C TYR A 157 2.67 5.67 5.96
N LYS A 158 3.12 6.90 6.27
CA LYS A 158 3.72 7.31 7.54
C LYS A 158 4.72 6.29 8.12
N PRO A 159 5.74 5.88 7.35
CA PRO A 159 6.63 4.81 7.79
C PRO A 159 7.47 5.25 8.99
N ILE A 160 7.76 4.33 9.90
CA ILE A 160 8.65 4.57 11.05
C ILE A 160 10.03 4.03 10.70
N PHE A 161 11.05 4.90 10.69
CA PHE A 161 12.43 4.54 10.38
C PHE A 161 13.27 4.42 11.65
N LEU A 162 14.18 3.45 11.70
CA LEU A 162 15.11 3.28 12.81
C LEU A 162 16.47 3.90 12.49
N LEU A 163 16.69 5.14 12.90
CA LEU A 163 17.97 5.84 12.71
C LEU A 163 18.77 5.88 14.00
N LYS A 164 19.98 5.30 13.99
CA LYS A 164 20.85 5.22 15.18
C LYS A 164 20.11 4.68 16.42
N LYS A 165 19.24 3.68 16.24
CA LYS A 165 18.37 3.08 17.27
C LYS A 165 17.24 3.97 17.79
N ALA A 166 16.99 5.13 17.19
CA ALA A 166 15.84 5.97 17.49
C ALA A 166 14.75 5.78 16.42
N PRO A 167 13.51 5.45 16.81
CA PRO A 167 12.38 5.45 15.89
C PRO A 167 12.01 6.88 15.51
N ILE A 168 11.87 7.14 14.21
CA ILE A 168 11.47 8.43 13.67
C ILE A 168 10.33 8.19 12.69
N GLU A 169 9.15 8.74 12.99
CA GLU A 169 8.02 8.77 12.09
C GLU A 169 8.30 9.74 10.92
N LEU A 170 8.10 9.27 9.71
CA LEU A 170 8.24 10.06 8.48
C LEU A 170 6.89 10.42 7.88
N GLU A 171 6.90 11.41 7.00
CA GLU A 171 5.75 11.72 6.16
C GLU A 171 5.49 10.62 5.13
N THR A 172 4.32 10.68 4.47
CA THR A 172 3.98 9.70 3.43
C THR A 172 4.95 9.79 2.26
N LEU A 173 5.45 8.65 1.79
CA LEU A 173 6.34 8.57 0.64
C LEU A 173 5.62 7.93 -0.53
N LEU A 174 5.68 8.58 -1.69
CA LEU A 174 5.25 8.02 -2.96
C LEU A 174 6.47 7.80 -3.85
N ILE A 175 6.75 6.54 -4.16
CA ILE A 175 7.83 6.17 -5.08
C ILE A 175 7.23 5.96 -6.46
N THR A 176 7.53 6.87 -7.37
CA THR A 176 7.17 6.77 -8.78
C THR A 176 8.34 6.19 -9.59
N PRO A 177 8.13 5.77 -10.85
CA PRO A 177 9.22 5.33 -11.72
C PRO A 177 10.30 6.38 -12.04
N SER A 178 10.09 7.66 -11.74
CA SER A 178 11.08 8.72 -11.99
C SER A 178 11.61 9.39 -10.74
N GLU A 179 10.87 9.39 -9.64
CA GLU A 179 11.17 10.20 -8.45
C GLU A 179 10.52 9.63 -7.19
N VAL A 180 11.14 9.96 -6.04
CA VAL A 180 10.55 9.74 -4.72
C VAL A 180 9.96 11.05 -4.23
N ILE A 181 8.66 11.05 -3.94
CA ILE A 181 7.94 12.22 -3.48
C ILE A 181 7.66 12.04 -2.00
N CYS A 182 8.26 12.89 -1.18
CA CYS A 182 7.87 13.07 0.22
C CYS A 182 6.63 13.96 0.23
N LEU A 183 5.56 13.50 0.85
CA LEU A 183 4.24 14.10 0.75
C LEU A 183 3.68 14.42 2.13
N SER A 184 3.34 15.69 2.34
CA SER A 184 2.54 16.14 3.48
C SER A 184 1.18 16.63 2.99
N ILE A 185 0.11 16.23 3.67
CA ILE A 185 -1.25 16.66 3.33
C ILE A 185 -1.70 17.76 4.29
N LEU A 186 -2.30 18.81 3.75
CA LEU A 186 -3.05 19.82 4.48
C LEU A 186 -4.53 19.66 4.19
N GLU A 187 -5.19 18.95 5.10
CA GLU A 187 -6.63 18.77 5.05
C GLU A 187 -7.32 19.48 6.20
N GLY A 188 -8.42 20.15 5.85
CA GLY A 188 -9.18 20.97 6.76
C GLY A 188 -10.50 21.33 6.12
N ARG A 189 -11.12 22.41 6.61
CA ARG A 189 -12.40 22.88 6.07
C ARG A 189 -12.29 23.22 4.59
N GLU A 190 -13.39 23.05 3.87
CA GLU A 190 -13.45 23.45 2.46
C GLU A 190 -13.12 24.93 2.32
N ASN A 191 -12.37 25.27 1.26
CA ASN A 191 -11.95 26.63 0.94
C ASN A 191 -11.07 27.31 2.02
N ALA A 192 -10.49 26.55 2.95
CA ALA A 192 -9.56 27.11 3.93
C ALA A 192 -8.32 27.71 3.23
N ALA A 193 -7.86 28.86 3.71
CA ALA A 193 -6.61 29.46 3.28
C ALA A 193 -5.51 29.15 4.30
N TYR A 194 -4.44 28.51 3.85
CA TYR A 194 -3.27 28.20 4.65
C TYR A 194 -2.20 29.25 4.38
N ILE A 195 -1.98 30.14 5.34
CA ILE A 195 -1.03 31.24 5.24
C ILE A 195 0.18 30.91 6.09
N ALA A 196 1.36 30.90 5.48
CA ALA A 196 2.59 30.74 6.23
C ALA A 196 3.02 32.04 6.90
N ASP A 197 3.48 31.92 8.14
CA ASP A 197 4.10 33.01 8.89
C ASP A 197 5.49 33.33 8.30
N ALA A 198 5.98 34.56 8.51
CA ALA A 198 7.25 35.05 7.95
C ALA A 198 8.47 34.22 8.41
N ASN A 199 8.37 33.59 9.58
CA ASN A 199 9.42 32.75 10.15
C ASN A 199 9.30 31.26 9.79
N GLU A 200 8.37 30.89 8.90
CA GLU A 200 8.11 29.53 8.36
C GLU A 200 7.80 28.43 9.40
N ARG A 201 7.82 28.75 10.70
CA ARG A 201 7.59 27.79 11.79
C ARG A 201 6.12 27.52 12.05
N PHE A 202 5.27 28.52 11.89
CA PHE A 202 3.85 28.42 12.17
C PHE A 202 3.05 28.81 10.94
N TRP A 203 1.91 28.15 10.77
CA TRP A 203 0.97 28.41 9.70
C TRP A 203 -0.37 28.76 10.32
N ILE A 204 -1.13 29.61 9.65
CA ILE A 204 -2.47 30.01 10.05
C ILE A 204 -3.43 29.44 9.03
N GLN A 205 -4.34 28.58 9.50
CA GLN A 205 -5.49 28.14 8.73
C GLN A 205 -6.63 29.14 8.97
N LYS A 206 -6.95 29.93 7.95
CA LYS A 206 -8.14 30.80 7.93
C LYS A 206 -9.32 30.05 7.32
N SER A 207 -10.42 29.99 8.05
CA SER A 207 -11.68 29.39 7.59
C SER A 207 -12.86 30.21 8.08
N GLU A 208 -14.05 30.02 7.49
CA GLU A 208 -15.27 30.64 7.99
C GLU A 208 -15.54 30.16 9.43
N GLY A 209 -15.24 31.02 10.41
CA GLY A 209 -15.54 30.80 11.83
C GLY A 209 -14.35 30.99 12.76
N GLU A 210 -13.16 30.45 12.46
CA GLU A 210 -11.97 30.56 13.33
C GLU A 210 -10.64 30.44 12.57
N ASP A 211 -9.64 31.19 13.04
CA ASP A 211 -8.25 31.09 12.66
C ASP A 211 -7.52 30.09 13.58
N LYS A 212 -6.98 29.01 13.01
CA LYS A 212 -6.20 28.01 13.76
C LYS A 212 -4.73 28.13 13.43
N ARG A 213 -3.89 28.36 14.44
CA ARG A 213 -2.43 28.34 14.30
C ARG A 213 -1.89 26.94 14.55
N PHE A 214 -1.09 26.42 13.64
CA PHE A 214 -0.47 25.10 13.75
C PHE A 214 0.99 25.13 13.31
N LEU A 215 1.74 24.07 13.62
CA LEU A 215 3.14 23.94 13.23
C LEU A 215 3.25 23.74 11.71
N SER A 216 4.27 24.33 11.11
CA SER A 216 4.54 24.20 9.68
C SER A 216 4.71 22.72 9.27
N PRO A 217 3.94 22.26 8.26
CA PRO A 217 4.06 20.89 7.72
C PRO A 217 5.43 20.67 7.07
N LEU A 218 6.13 21.76 6.71
CA LEU A 218 7.46 21.70 6.12
C LEU A 218 8.51 21.15 7.09
N VAL A 219 8.28 21.21 8.41
CA VAL A 219 9.22 20.66 9.40
C VAL A 219 9.32 19.14 9.25
N GLY A 220 8.17 18.44 9.21
CA GLY A 220 8.12 16.99 8.96
C GLY A 220 8.62 16.64 7.56
N LEU A 221 8.25 17.44 6.57
CA LEU A 221 8.61 17.23 5.17
C LEU A 221 10.12 17.37 4.90
N ASN A 222 10.77 18.40 5.45
CA ASN A 222 12.21 18.63 5.32
C ASN A 222 13.02 17.55 6.06
N ARG A 223 12.56 17.12 7.25
CA ARG A 223 13.17 16.00 7.98
C ARG A 223 13.11 14.72 7.14
N THR A 224 11.94 14.44 6.57
CA THR A 224 11.70 13.25 5.75
C THR A 224 12.56 13.26 4.50
N GLU A 225 12.61 14.38 3.77
CA GLU A 225 13.46 14.51 2.57
C GLU A 225 14.94 14.34 2.88
N SER A 226 15.43 14.93 3.98
CA SER A 226 16.84 14.82 4.36
C SER A 226 17.23 13.37 4.70
N ILE A 227 16.36 12.65 5.41
CA ILE A 227 16.57 11.23 5.75
C ILE A 227 16.53 10.36 4.49
N VAL A 228 15.48 10.50 3.68
CA VAL A 228 15.28 9.71 2.46
C VAL A 228 16.41 9.96 1.46
N SER A 229 16.79 11.22 1.23
CA SER A 229 17.89 11.56 0.31
C SER A 229 19.24 11.00 0.80
N THR A 230 19.49 11.01 2.10
CA THR A 230 20.71 10.41 2.68
C THR A 230 20.74 8.90 2.46
N ILE A 231 19.64 8.20 2.71
CA ILE A 231 19.52 6.75 2.51
C ILE A 231 19.70 6.39 1.03
N LEU A 232 19.06 7.13 0.12
CA LEU A 232 19.17 6.85 -1.32
C LEU A 232 20.56 7.12 -1.88
N LYS A 233 21.23 8.20 -1.43
CA LYS A 233 22.63 8.49 -1.80
C LYS A 233 23.60 7.42 -1.30
N ALA A 234 23.40 6.94 -0.08
CA ALA A 234 24.23 5.88 0.51
C ALA A 234 24.13 4.54 -0.27
N ASN A 235 22.98 4.28 -0.90
CA ASN A 235 22.72 3.07 -1.69
C ASN A 235 22.87 3.27 -3.20
N GLU A 236 23.58 4.33 -3.64
CA GLU A 236 23.86 4.64 -5.05
C GLU A 236 22.61 4.75 -5.95
N SER A 237 21.46 5.11 -5.37
CA SER A 237 20.24 5.31 -6.13
C SER A 237 20.19 6.73 -6.68
N ALA A 238 20.24 6.87 -8.00
CA ALA A 238 20.22 8.17 -8.69
C ALA A 238 18.80 8.80 -8.81
N ILE A 239 17.81 8.29 -8.07
CA ILE A 239 16.43 8.79 -8.16
C ILE A 239 16.31 10.11 -7.38
N PRO A 240 15.79 11.19 -8.00
CA PRO A 240 15.59 12.46 -7.31
C PRO A 240 14.50 12.35 -6.24
N VAL A 241 14.71 13.06 -5.13
CA VAL A 241 13.74 13.21 -4.05
C VAL A 241 13.10 14.60 -4.15
N LYS A 242 11.77 14.64 -4.16
CA LYS A 242 10.99 15.89 -4.18
C LYS A 242 10.11 16.00 -2.96
N LYS A 243 9.83 17.24 -2.55
CA LYS A 243 8.88 17.55 -1.48
C LYS A 243 7.59 18.04 -2.12
N LEU A 244 6.46 17.50 -1.66
CA LEU A 244 5.14 17.88 -2.10
C LEU A 244 4.28 18.23 -0.90
N LEU A 245 3.72 19.44 -0.91
CA LEU A 245 2.67 19.85 0.00
C LEU A 245 1.34 19.84 -0.75
N LEU A 246 0.42 18.99 -0.31
CA LEU A 246 -0.84 18.74 -1.00
C LEU A 246 -2.02 19.25 -0.18
N SER A 247 -2.83 20.14 -0.76
CA SER A 247 -4.12 20.58 -0.24
C SER A 247 -5.19 20.38 -1.33
N ARG A 248 -6.13 19.47 -1.09
CA ARG A 248 -7.20 19.15 -2.05
C ARG A 248 -8.35 20.17 -2.01
N THR A 249 -8.64 20.69 -0.82
CA THR A 249 -9.82 21.52 -0.54
C THR A 249 -9.50 22.99 -0.29
N GLY A 250 -8.27 23.30 0.13
CA GLY A 250 -7.84 24.64 0.51
C GLY A 250 -6.82 25.26 -0.43
N TYR A 251 -6.58 26.54 -0.23
CA TYR A 251 -5.58 27.35 -0.93
C TYR A 251 -4.34 27.52 -0.06
N ILE A 252 -3.16 27.42 -0.67
CA ILE A 252 -1.88 27.61 0.03
C ILE A 252 -1.34 28.98 -0.39
N ASP A 253 -1.25 29.89 0.56
CA ASP A 253 -0.59 31.18 0.36
C ASP A 253 0.78 31.15 1.03
N PHE A 254 1.80 31.01 0.19
CA PHE A 254 3.19 30.93 0.60
C PHE A 254 3.99 31.95 -0.22
N PRO A 255 4.11 33.20 0.25
CA PRO A 255 4.64 34.32 -0.55
C PRO A 255 6.10 34.12 -1.00
N MET A 256 6.88 33.26 -0.33
CA MET A 256 8.24 32.90 -0.73
C MET A 256 8.40 31.38 -0.78
N SER A 257 7.86 30.70 -1.79
CA SER A 257 7.96 29.22 -1.88
C SER A 257 9.41 28.75 -1.64
N PRO A 258 9.66 27.83 -0.68
CA PRO A 258 11.03 27.41 -0.39
C PRO A 258 11.58 26.64 -1.58
N TYR A 259 12.89 26.73 -1.80
CA TYR A 259 13.57 25.93 -2.83
C TYR A 259 13.21 24.43 -2.67
N HIS A 260 12.90 23.79 -3.80
CA HIS A 260 12.59 22.35 -3.89
C HIS A 260 11.29 21.86 -3.21
N VAL A 261 10.32 22.73 -2.90
CA VAL A 261 8.97 22.31 -2.48
C VAL A 261 7.96 22.55 -3.60
N GLN A 262 7.29 21.50 -4.04
CA GLN A 262 6.15 21.60 -4.94
C GLN A 262 4.88 21.84 -4.11
N LEU A 263 4.16 22.92 -4.39
CA LEU A 263 2.90 23.26 -3.74
C LEU A 263 1.75 22.88 -4.67
N VAL A 264 0.88 21.98 -4.21
CA VAL A 264 -0.35 21.62 -4.90
C VAL A 264 -1.53 22.03 -4.02
N ASP A 265 -2.31 22.98 -4.50
CA ASP A 265 -3.49 23.52 -3.83
C ASP A 265 -4.74 23.27 -4.70
N LYS A 266 -5.89 23.75 -4.24
CA LYS A 266 -7.15 23.62 -5.00
C LYS A 266 -7.08 24.16 -6.44
N ARG A 267 -6.17 25.09 -6.77
CA ARG A 267 -6.07 25.72 -8.10
C ARG A 267 -5.41 24.79 -9.12
N ASN A 268 -4.33 24.12 -8.72
CA ASN A 268 -3.53 23.26 -9.60
C ASN A 268 -3.70 21.75 -9.32
N TYR A 269 -4.51 21.40 -8.32
CA TYR A 269 -4.76 20.02 -7.92
C TYR A 269 -5.22 19.14 -9.07
N GLU A 270 -6.21 19.58 -9.86
CA GLU A 270 -6.77 18.74 -10.93
C GLU A 270 -5.72 18.44 -12.01
N GLU A 271 -4.91 19.43 -12.38
CA GLU A 271 -3.83 19.24 -13.35
C GLU A 271 -2.80 18.24 -12.83
N TRP A 272 -2.29 18.45 -11.61
CA TRP A 272 -1.35 17.53 -10.96
C TRP A 272 -1.94 16.12 -10.82
N PHE A 273 -3.21 16.02 -10.43
CA PHE A 273 -3.91 14.76 -10.25
C PHE A 273 -4.01 13.97 -11.57
N GLN A 274 -4.37 14.63 -12.66
CA GLN A 274 -4.44 14.01 -13.98
C GLN A 274 -3.06 13.59 -14.50
N GLN A 275 -2.02 14.40 -14.25
CA GLN A 275 -0.64 14.03 -14.60
C GLN A 275 -0.21 12.75 -13.88
N MET A 276 -0.46 12.66 -12.57
CA MET A 276 -0.10 11.50 -11.75
C MET A 276 -0.93 10.26 -12.10
N ARG A 277 -2.24 10.43 -12.38
CA ARG A 277 -3.14 9.32 -12.74
C ARG A 277 -2.83 8.74 -14.11
N ASN A 278 -2.46 9.57 -15.07
CA ASN A 278 -2.16 9.16 -16.44
C ASN A 278 -0.69 8.77 -16.64
N TYR A 279 0.08 8.63 -15.56
CA TYR A 279 1.48 8.28 -15.61
C TYR A 279 1.68 6.84 -16.14
N ARG A 280 2.19 6.69 -17.36
CA ARG A 280 2.31 5.39 -18.06
C ARG A 280 3.71 4.75 -18.07
N SER A 281 4.64 5.23 -17.24
CA SER A 281 5.98 4.60 -17.22
C SER A 281 5.92 3.21 -16.57
N PRO A 282 6.59 2.20 -17.14
CA PRO A 282 6.71 0.88 -16.52
C PRO A 282 7.51 0.95 -15.21
N LEU A 283 7.37 -0.08 -14.38
CA LEU A 283 8.21 -0.26 -13.19
C LEU A 283 9.68 -0.34 -13.59
N LYS A 284 10.51 0.55 -13.02
CA LYS A 284 11.96 0.59 -13.28
C LYS A 284 12.73 -0.11 -12.17
N ASN A 285 13.86 -0.74 -12.51
CA ASN A 285 14.72 -1.41 -11.52
C ASN A 285 15.25 -0.42 -10.47
N GLN A 286 15.61 0.80 -10.86
CA GLN A 286 16.03 1.84 -9.90
C GLN A 286 14.95 2.13 -8.84
N GLN A 287 13.68 2.14 -9.24
CA GLN A 287 12.55 2.36 -8.32
C GLN A 287 12.45 1.24 -7.28
N ILE A 288 12.63 0.00 -7.71
CA ILE A 288 12.61 -1.17 -6.82
C ILE A 288 13.81 -1.12 -5.86
N LYS A 289 15.01 -0.79 -6.35
CA LYS A 289 16.21 -0.61 -5.50
C LYS A 289 16.01 0.49 -4.45
N ALA A 290 15.41 1.62 -4.83
CA ALA A 290 15.07 2.69 -3.90
C ALA A 290 14.06 2.21 -2.84
N ALA A 291 13.04 1.46 -3.24
CA ALA A 291 12.06 0.91 -2.30
C ALA A 291 12.70 -0.09 -1.32
N VAL A 292 13.57 -1.00 -1.78
CA VAL A 292 14.34 -1.91 -0.92
C VAL A 292 15.16 -1.12 0.10
N SER A 293 15.94 -0.15 -0.39
CA SER A 293 16.80 0.68 0.45
C SER A 293 16.02 1.42 1.54
N LEU A 294 14.78 1.82 1.28
CA LEU A 294 13.93 2.50 2.26
C LEU A 294 13.27 1.51 3.24
N LEU A 295 12.84 0.34 2.75
CA LEU A 295 12.24 -0.70 3.58
C LEU A 295 13.24 -1.28 4.59
N ASP A 296 14.52 -1.38 4.24
CA ASP A 296 15.58 -1.89 5.13
C ASP A 296 15.78 -1.03 6.38
N TYR A 297 15.47 0.27 6.31
CA TYR A 297 15.55 1.20 7.45
C TYR A 297 14.23 1.29 8.22
N CYS A 298 13.16 0.66 7.74
CA CYS A 298 11.87 0.69 8.42
C CYS A 298 11.89 -0.20 9.67
N GLN A 299 11.43 0.35 10.80
CA GLN A 299 11.11 -0.45 11.96
C GLN A 299 9.93 -1.38 11.64
N THR A 300 9.99 -2.59 12.20
CA THR A 300 8.89 -3.55 12.09
C THR A 300 8.56 -4.13 13.46
N THR A 301 7.30 -3.97 13.88
CA THR A 301 6.73 -4.51 15.11
C THR A 301 5.71 -5.57 14.72
N SER A 302 5.96 -6.83 15.07
CA SER A 302 5.09 -7.95 14.69
C SER A 302 5.16 -9.09 15.70
N VAL A 303 4.15 -9.96 15.67
CA VAL A 303 4.05 -11.16 16.51
C VAL A 303 4.10 -12.38 15.61
N LYS A 304 4.80 -13.44 16.03
CA LYS A 304 4.81 -14.73 15.32
C LYS A 304 3.43 -15.37 15.33
N ARG A 305 3.09 -16.08 14.27
CA ARG A 305 1.85 -16.85 14.18
C ARG A 305 1.99 -18.13 15.01
N LEU A 306 1.16 -18.27 16.04
CA LEU A 306 1.10 -19.44 16.93
C LEU A 306 0.90 -20.76 16.17
N GLU A 307 0.22 -20.74 15.02
CA GLU A 307 -0.02 -21.89 14.13
C GLU A 307 1.27 -22.61 13.65
N TRP A 308 2.44 -22.00 13.81
CA TRP A 308 3.73 -22.56 13.40
C TRP A 308 4.61 -23.00 14.59
N GLU A 309 4.20 -22.76 15.83
CA GLU A 309 4.94 -23.20 17.03
C GLU A 309 4.70 -24.70 17.33
N ASP A 310 3.54 -25.24 16.95
CA ASP A 310 3.13 -26.62 17.26
C ASP A 310 3.85 -27.72 16.45
N THR A 311 4.70 -27.37 15.49
CA THR A 311 5.45 -28.36 14.68
C THR A 311 6.84 -28.70 15.22
N ASN A 312 7.38 -27.91 16.16
CA ASN A 312 8.72 -28.13 16.70
C ASN A 312 8.74 -28.79 18.10
N SER A 313 7.59 -29.05 18.72
CA SER A 313 7.50 -29.63 20.07
C SER A 313 7.38 -31.16 20.10
N ILE A 314 7.33 -31.85 18.95
CA ILE A 314 7.03 -33.29 18.88
C ILE A 314 8.28 -34.17 18.64
N THR A 315 9.47 -33.61 18.38
CA THR A 315 10.68 -34.42 18.05
C THR A 315 11.67 -34.63 19.21
N GLY A 316 11.22 -34.51 20.46
CA GLY A 316 12.12 -34.44 21.60
C GLY A 316 11.79 -35.32 22.81
N GLN A 317 11.06 -36.44 22.67
CA GLN A 317 10.94 -37.45 23.74
C GLN A 317 10.69 -38.84 23.14
N GLU A 318 11.76 -39.57 22.83
CA GLU A 318 11.74 -41.05 22.74
C GLU A 318 13.20 -41.56 22.73
N GLU A 319 13.90 -41.38 23.85
CA GLU A 319 14.98 -42.26 24.28
C GLU A 319 14.82 -42.43 25.80
N ASP A 320 14.20 -43.55 26.20
CA ASP A 320 14.52 -44.32 27.42
C ASP A 320 13.87 -45.72 27.34
#